data_AF-A0A6V7IZK0-F1
#
_entry.id   AF-A0A6V7IZK0-F1
#
_cell.length_a   1.000
_cell.length_b   1.000
_cell.length_c   1.000
_cell.angle_alpha   90.00
_cell.angle_beta   90.00
_cell.angle_gamma   90.00
#
_symmetry.space_group_name_H-M   'P 1'
#
loop_
_entity.id
_entity.type
_entity.pdbx_description
1 polymer ?
#
loop_
_entity_poly.entity_id
_entity_poly.type
_entity_poly.pdbx_seq_one_letter_code
_entity_poly.pdbx_strand_id
1 'polypeptide(L)' 'VLFHFQTMKLDGTVIDDSRKMGRPMELVLGKKFKLEVWEAIVQKMALGEVSRFKIDKS' A
#
# COMPACT_ATOMS: atom_id res chain seq x y z
N VAL A 1 1.33 6.09 -9.75
CA VAL A 1 2.27 5.00 -9.38
C VAL A 1 1.52 3.69 -9.37
N LEU A 2 2.07 2.66 -10.00
CA LEU A 2 1.49 1.32 -10.08
C LEU A 2 2.29 0.40 -9.17
N PHE A 3 1.64 -0.24 -8.21
CA PHE A 3 2.32 -1.15 -7.28
C PHE A 3 1.39 -2.26 -6.80
N HIS A 4 2.00 -3.33 -6.31
CA HIS A 4 1.29 -4.36 -5.58
C HIS A 4 1.36 -4.09 -4.09
N PHE A 5 0.23 -4.21 -3.40
CA PHE A 5 0.14 -4.16 -1.96
C PHE A 5 -0.50 -5.42 -1.39
N GLN A 6 -0.22 -5.65 -0.12
CA GLN A 6 -0.90 -6.62 0.72
C GLN A 6 -1.13 -5.98 2.09
N THR A 7 -2.39 -5.95 2.53
CA THR A 7 -2.78 -5.46 3.85
C THR A 7 -3.09 -6.67 4.73
N MET A 8 -2.47 -6.72 5.90
CA MET A 8 -2.69 -7.79 6.87
C MET A 8 -2.88 -7.20 8.28
N LYS A 9 -3.66 -7.90 9.09
CA LYS A 9 -3.74 -7.64 10.53
C LYS A 9 -2.43 -8.07 11.21
N LEU A 10 -2.21 -7.59 12.43
CA LEU A 10 -1.06 -7.98 13.25
C LEU A 10 -1.05 -9.47 13.61
N ASP A 11 -2.22 -10.12 13.59
CA ASP A 11 -2.38 -11.56 13.79
C ASP A 11 -2.02 -12.41 12.54
N GLY A 12 -1.62 -11.76 11.44
CA GLY A 12 -1.29 -12.43 10.17
C GLY A 12 -2.47 -12.66 9.23
N THR A 13 -3.69 -12.28 9.63
CA THR A 13 -4.87 -12.37 8.75
C THR A 13 -4.71 -11.39 7.59
N VAL A 14 -4.61 -11.90 6.36
CA VAL A 14 -4.60 -11.09 5.15
C VAL A 14 -6.00 -10.52 4.92
N ILE A 15 -6.09 -9.20 4.83
CA ILE A 15 -7.33 -8.47 4.53
C ILE A 15 -7.43 -8.30 3.01
N ASP A 16 -6.40 -7.74 2.41
CA ASP A 16 -6.35 -7.42 0.98
C ASP A 16 -5.01 -7.84 0.37
N ASP A 17 -5.05 -8.33 -0.86
CA ASP A 17 -3.86 -8.70 -1.61
C ASP A 17 -4.08 -8.44 -3.11
N SER A 18 -3.45 -7.39 -3.62
CA SER A 18 -3.53 -7.02 -5.03
C SER A 18 -2.98 -8.10 -5.98
N ARG A 19 -2.06 -8.96 -5.52
CA ARG A 19 -1.52 -10.05 -6.35
C ARG A 19 -2.56 -11.15 -6.54
N LYS A 20 -3.32 -11.47 -5.49
CA LYS A 20 -4.45 -12.40 -5.58
C LYS A 20 -5.59 -11.87 -6.44
N MET A 21 -5.77 -10.55 -6.46
CA MET A 21 -6.75 -9.87 -7.32
C MET A 21 -6.32 -9.80 -8.79
N GLY A 22 -5.06 -10.15 -9.12
CA GLY A 22 -4.55 -10.17 -10.48
C GLY A 22 -4.35 -8.80 -11.14
N ARG A 23 -4.49 -7.70 -10.39
CA ARG A 23 -4.32 -6.33 -10.89
C ARG A 23 -3.51 -5.46 -9.94
N PRO A 24 -2.49 -4.73 -10.42
CA PRO A 24 -1.77 -3.77 -9.59
C PRO A 24 -2.70 -2.60 -9.21
N MET A 25 -2.40 -1.95 -8.10
CA MET A 25 -3.12 -0.75 -7.68
C MET A 25 -2.48 0.48 -8.31
N GLU A 26 -3.31 1.36 -8.86
CA GLU A 26 -2.90 2.66 -9.35
C GLU A 26 -3.22 3.74 -8.31
N LEU A 27 -2.19 4.43 -7.82
CA LEU A 27 -2.31 5.57 -6.93
C LEU A 27 -1.86 6.84 -7.67
N VAL A 28 -2.70 7.87 -7.69
CA VAL A 28 -2.38 9.17 -8.26
C VAL A 28 -1.93 10.10 -7.13
N LEU A 29 -0.66 10.49 -7.13
CA LEU A 29 -0.08 11.36 -6.11
C LEU A 29 -0.54 12.81 -6.29
N GLY A 30 -0.78 13.52 -5.19
CA GLY A 30 -1.06 14.96 -5.19
C GLY A 30 -2.54 15.34 -5.38
N LYS A 31 -3.42 14.34 -5.54
CA LYS A 31 -4.85 14.50 -5.29
C LYS A 31 -5.05 14.10 -3.83
N LYS A 32 -5.48 15.03 -2.96
CA LYS A 32 -5.87 14.75 -1.56
C LYS A 32 -6.97 13.69 -1.50
N PHE A 33 -6.62 12.43 -1.69
CA PHE A 33 -7.49 11.29 -1.49
C PHE A 33 -7.63 11.02 0.00
N LYS A 34 -8.66 10.25 0.38
CA LYS A 34 -8.90 9.78 1.77
C LYS A 34 -7.76 8.90 2.35
N LEU A 35 -6.63 8.76 1.67
CA LEU A 35 -5.61 7.73 1.89
C LEU A 35 -4.18 8.31 1.96
N GLU A 36 -4.01 9.38 2.75
CA GLU A 36 -2.71 10.09 2.90
C GLU A 36 -1.56 9.16 3.31
N VAL A 37 -1.83 8.13 4.12
CA VAL A 37 -0.79 7.18 4.57
C VAL A 37 -0.16 6.41 3.41
N TRP A 38 -0.92 6.11 2.36
CA TRP A 38 -0.42 5.38 1.19
C TRP A 38 0.55 6.23 0.37
N GLU A 39 0.23 7.52 0.20
CA GLU A 39 1.14 8.44 -0.48
C GLU A 39 2.47 8.55 0.27
N ALA A 40 2.43 8.70 1.60
CA ALA A 40 3.62 8.78 2.44
C ALA A 40 4.48 7.50 2.39
N ILE A 41 3.86 6.32 2.30
CA ILE A 41 4.57 5.05 2.13
C ILE A 41 5.24 5.00 0.77
N VAL A 42 4.49 5.18 -0.31
CA VAL A 42 5.01 5.00 -1.67
C VAL A 42 6.06 6.05 -2.03
N GLN A 43 5.96 7.27 -1.50
CA GLN A 43 6.99 8.30 -1.66
C GLN A 43 8.34 7.93 -1.03
N LYS A 44 8.36 7.04 -0.04
CA LYS A 44 9.59 6.56 0.61
C LYS A 44 10.18 5.32 -0.07
N MET A 45 9.49 4.74 -1.04
CA MET A 45 9.91 3.52 -1.72
C MET A 45 10.62 3.81 -3.04
N ALA A 46 11.66 3.03 -3.35
CA ALA A 46 12.31 3.00 -4.64
C ALA A 46 11.58 2.06 -5.63
N LEU A 47 11.86 2.23 -6.92
CA LEU A 47 11.29 1.37 -7.97
C LEU A 47 11.75 -0.08 -7.76
N GLY A 48 10.80 -1.01 -7.65
CA GLY A 48 11.05 -2.43 -7.41
C GLY A 48 11.30 -2.79 -5.94
N GLU A 49 11.28 -1.82 -5.02
CA GLU A 49 11.40 -2.08 -3.59
C GLU A 49 10.18 -2.83 -3.05
N VAL A 50 10.42 -3.77 -2.14
CA VAL A 50 9.37 -4.48 -1.39
C VAL A 50 9.61 -4.26 0.09
N SER A 51 8.74 -3.46 0.71
CA SER A 51 8.84 -3.06 2.11
C SER A 51 7.54 -3.32 2.87
N ARG A 52 7.64 -3.55 4.17
CA ARG A 52 6.50 -3.79 5.08
C ARG A 52 6.43 -2.68 6.12
N PHE A 53 5.27 -2.03 6.20
CA PHE A 53 5.03 -0.94 7.14
C PHE A 53 3.96 -1.35 8.16
N LYS A 54 4.26 -1.15 9.45
CA LYS A 54 3.26 -1.26 10.52
C LYS A 54 2.62 0.11 10.68
N ILE A 55 1.31 0.19 10.45
CA ILE A 55 0.53 1.42 10.54
C ILE A 55 -0.27 1.39 11.84
N ASP A 56 -0.21 2.47 12.60
CA ASP A 56 -1.07 2.66 13.77
C ASP A 56 -2.39 3.31 13.37
N LYS A 57 -3.48 2.95 14.05
CA LYS A 57 -4.81 3.49 13.78
C LYS A 57 -4.94 4.80 14.55
N SER A 58 -4.53 5.91 13.95
CA SER A 58 -4.82 7.25 14.50
C SER A 58 -6.32 7.55 14.44
#